data_AF-A0A2L2YXX7-F1
#
_entry.id   AF-A0A2L2YXX7-F1
#
_cell.length_a   1.000
_cell.length_b   1.000
_cell.length_c   1.000
_cell.angle_alpha   90.00
_cell.angle_beta   90.00
_cell.angle_gamma   90.00
#
_symmetry.space_group_name_H-M   'P 1'
#
loop_
_entity.id
_entity.type
_entity.pdbx_description
1 polymer ?
#
loop_
_entity_poly.entity_id
_entity_poly.type
_entity_poly.pdbx_seq_one_letter_code
_entity_poly.pdbx_strand_id
1 'polypeptide(L)'
;LQTAMHMALVLNDLDRHEEALNINKSVFRECLKLYGFRQPITLASQNNIGQTLTCLKNYDEAIRIYKVVYNLRKEILGPFHS
;
A
#
# COMPACT_ATOMS: atom_id res chain seq x y z
N LEU A 1 -5.76 8.67 8.58
CA LEU A 1 -5.22 7.59 7.71
C LEU A 1 -4.47 8.15 6.50
N GLN A 2 -5.06 9.06 5.71
CA GLN A 2 -4.39 9.66 4.54
C GLN A 2 -3.12 10.46 4.87
N THR A 3 -3.14 11.30 5.90
CA THR A 3 -1.94 12.05 6.35
C THR A 3 -0.79 11.12 6.74
N ALA A 4 -1.10 9.99 7.39
CA ALA A 4 -0.09 8.99 7.76
C ALA A 4 0.54 8.33 6.53
N MET A 5 -0.25 8.07 5.48
CA MET A 5 0.29 7.59 4.20
C MET A 5 1.22 8.62 3.55
N HIS A 6 0.87 9.90 3.55
CA HIS A 6 1.76 10.95 3.03
C HIS A 6 3.06 11.06 3.85
N MET A 7 2.98 10.93 5.18
CA MET A 7 4.17 10.89 6.04
C MET A 7 5.07 9.69 5.69
N ALA A 8 4.49 8.52 5.40
CA ALA A 8 5.26 7.37 4.96
C ALA A 8 5.96 7.59 3.60
N LEU A 9 5.36 8.34 2.68
CA LEU A 9 6.02 8.74 1.43
C LEU A 9 7.24 9.63 1.69
N VAL A 10 7.08 10.66 2.53
CA VAL A 10 8.20 11.53 2.91
C VAL A 10 9.31 10.75 3.62
N LEU A 11 8.94 9.79 4.48
CA LEU A 11 9.93 8.91 5.12
C LEU A 11 10.67 8.03 4.11
N ASN A 12 10.01 7.56 3.04
CA ASN A 12 10.71 6.86 1.96
C ASN A 12 11.72 7.77 1.26
N ASP A 13 11.35 9.03 0.98
CA ASP A 13 12.25 10.00 0.33
C ASP A 13 13.45 10.39 1.22
N LEU A 14 13.34 10.17 2.54
CA LEU A 14 14.40 10.38 3.54
C LEU A 14 15.18 9.10 3.86
N ASP A 15 15.06 8.03 3.07
CA ASP A 15 15.68 6.71 3.29
C ASP A 15 15.27 6.02 4.60
N ARG A 16 14.20 6.48 5.25
CA ARG A 16 13.64 5.92 6.51
C ARG A 16 12.57 4.87 6.21
N HIS A 17 12.91 3.88 5.39
CA HIS A 17 11.95 2.95 4.82
C HIS A 17 11.27 2.02 5.84
N GLU A 18 11.97 1.59 6.89
CA GLU A 18 11.38 0.73 7.92
C GLU A 18 10.27 1.46 8.71
N GLU A 19 10.46 2.75 8.98
CA GLU A 19 9.45 3.58 9.62
C GLU A 19 8.24 3.78 8.69
N ALA A 20 8.49 4.08 7.42
CA ALA A 20 7.45 4.15 6.39
C ALA A 20 6.66 2.84 6.30
N LEU A 21 7.34 1.69 6.37
CA LEU A 21 6.71 0.37 6.27
C LEU A 21 5.80 0.11 7.47
N ASN A 22 6.24 0.45 8.67
CA ASN A 22 5.45 0.30 9.89
C ASN A 22 4.18 1.16 9.86
N ILE A 23 4.29 2.41 9.38
CA ILE A 23 3.14 3.29 9.20
C ILE A 23 2.17 2.73 8.17
N ASN A 24 2.65 2.37 6.98
CA ASN A 24 1.79 1.82 5.92
C ASN A 24 1.10 0.51 6.36
N LYS A 25 1.79 -0.38 7.10
CA LYS A 25 1.19 -1.59 7.69
C LYS A 25 0.12 -1.28 8.74
N SER A 26 0.36 -0.29 9.60
CA SER A 26 -0.62 0.16 10.60
C SER A 26 -1.87 0.72 9.92
N VAL A 27 -1.69 1.63 8.94
CA VAL A 27 -2.78 2.20 8.16
C VAL A 27 -3.57 1.12 7.43
N PHE A 28 -2.90 0.15 6.79
CA PHE A 28 -3.58 -0.95 6.10
C PHE A 28 -4.46 -1.77 7.05
N ARG A 29 -3.97 -2.11 8.25
CA ARG A 29 -4.76 -2.85 9.25
C ARG A 29 -6.00 -2.07 9.70
N GLU A 30 -5.85 -0.77 9.95
CA GLU A 30 -6.99 0.08 10.33
C GLU A 30 -7.99 0.24 9.18
N CYS A 31 -7.52 0.51 7.96
CA CYS A 31 -8.38 0.58 6.77
C CYS A 31 -9.13 -0.73 6.53
N LEU A 32 -8.44 -1.87 6.65
CA LEU A 32 -9.04 -3.19 6.50
C LEU A 32 -10.14 -3.43 7.52
N LYS A 33 -9.93 -3.02 8.78
CA LYS A 33 -10.93 -3.15 9.86
C LYS A 33 -12.14 -2.25 9.65
N LEU A 34 -11.93 -1.00 9.24
CA LEU A 34 -12.99 0.01 9.14
C LEU A 34 -13.79 -0.08 7.84
N TYR A 35 -13.11 -0.39 6.74
CA TYR A 35 -13.67 -0.25 5.39
C TYR A 35 -13.73 -1.60 4.65
N GLY A 36 -12.91 -2.58 5.04
CA GLY A 36 -12.80 -3.86 4.35
C GLY A 36 -11.85 -3.82 3.15
N PHE A 37 -11.60 -5.01 2.57
CA PHE A 37 -10.51 -5.22 1.61
C PHE A 37 -10.76 -4.64 0.21
N ARG A 38 -12.02 -4.41 -0.18
CA ARG A 38 -12.39 -3.90 -1.51
C ARG A 38 -12.46 -2.37 -1.59
N GLN A 39 -12.19 -1.68 -0.49
CA GLN A 39 -12.31 -0.21 -0.47
C GLN A 39 -11.05 0.45 -1.05
N PRO A 40 -11.19 1.50 -1.88
CA PRO A 40 -10.05 2.15 -2.53
C PRO A 40 -8.95 2.59 -1.56
N ILE A 41 -9.32 3.07 -0.37
CA ILE A 41 -8.36 3.50 0.65
C ILE A 41 -7.55 2.33 1.25
N THR A 42 -8.17 1.16 1.38
CA THR A 42 -7.49 -0.06 1.82
C THR A 42 -6.50 -0.54 0.75
N LEU A 43 -6.91 -0.53 -0.52
CA LEU A 43 -6.04 -0.88 -1.63
C LEU A 43 -4.89 0.12 -1.83
N ALA A 44 -5.13 1.41 -1.59
CA ALA A 44 -4.11 2.44 -1.65
C ALA A 44 -3.03 2.25 -0.57
N SER A 45 -3.44 1.97 0.68
CA SER A 45 -2.47 1.70 1.76
C SER A 45 -1.66 0.42 1.51
N GLN A 46 -2.29 -0.63 0.96
CA GLN A 46 -1.59 -1.84 0.55
C GLN A 46 -0.59 -1.59 -0.59
N ASN A 47 -0.97 -0.76 -1.58
CA ASN A 47 -0.06 -0.35 -2.65
C ASN A 47 1.18 0.37 -2.11
N ASN A 48 1.00 1.25 -1.12
CA ASN A 48 2.12 1.97 -0.49
C ASN A 48 3.07 1.04 0.29
N ILE A 49 2.56 -0.08 0.83
CA ILE A 49 3.42 -1.14 1.39
C ILE A 49 4.33 -1.71 0.29
N GLY A 50 3.78 -2.02 -0.90
CA GLY A 50 4.56 -2.48 -2.05
C GLY A 50 5.63 -1.48 -2.48
N GLN A 51 5.31 -0.18 -2.44
CA GLN A 51 6.24 0.89 -2.76
C GLN A 51 7.40 0.94 -1.77
N THR A 52 7.11 0.95 -0.46
CA THR A 52 8.17 0.93 0.57
C THR A 52 9.03 -0.32 0.49
N LEU A 53 8.44 -1.49 0.21
CA LEU A 53 9.20 -2.73 0.00
C LEU A 53 10.14 -2.65 -1.21
N THR A 54 9.74 -1.91 -2.26
CA THR A 54 10.59 -1.64 -3.42
C THR A 54 11.80 -0.79 -3.01
N CYS A 55 11.61 0.23 -2.17
CA CYS A 55 12.70 1.03 -1.61
C CYS A 55 13.66 0.18 -0.75
N LEU A 56 13.11 -0.77 0.02
CA LEU A 56 13.89 -1.76 0.80
C LEU A 56 14.54 -2.86 -0.05
N LYS A 57 14.40 -2.82 -1.38
CA LYS A 57 14.89 -3.86 -2.30
C LYS A 57 14.29 -5.26 -2.06
N ASN A 58 13.16 -5.34 -1.36
CA ASN A 58 12.40 -6.57 -1.16
C ASN A 58 11.40 -6.76 -2.30
N TYR A 59 11.94 -7.02 -3.49
CA TYR A 59 11.17 -7.02 -4.73
C TYR A 59 10.14 -8.16 -4.82
N ASP A 60 10.45 -9.34 -4.28
CA ASP A 60 9.54 -10.48 -4.32
C ASP A 60 8.26 -10.21 -3.53
N GLU A 61 8.38 -9.65 -2.33
CA GLU A 61 7.21 -9.27 -1.53
C GLU A 61 6.47 -8.08 -2.15
N ALA A 62 7.18 -7.10 -2.70
CA ALA A 62 6.56 -5.99 -3.41
C ALA A 62 5.71 -6.48 -4.58
N ILE A 63 6.22 -7.40 -5.40
CA ILE A 63 5.49 -8.01 -6.52
C ILE A 63 4.26 -8.77 -6.03
N ARG A 64 4.36 -9.53 -4.93
CA ARG A 64 3.20 -10.22 -4.34
C ARG A 64 2.10 -9.22 -3.96
N ILE A 65 2.46 -8.15 -3.26
CA ILE A 65 1.56 -7.08 -2.86
C ILE A 65 0.90 -6.41 -4.09
N TYR A 66 1.70 -6.00 -5.08
CA TYR A 66 1.18 -5.35 -6.27
C TYR A 66 0.24 -6.24 -7.08
N LYS A 67 0.52 -7.55 -7.19
CA LYS A 67 -0.39 -8.50 -7.86
C LYS A 67 -1.75 -8.57 -7.17
N VAL A 68 -1.77 -8.61 -5.84
CA VAL A 68 -3.02 -8.61 -5.06
C VAL A 68 -3.81 -7.33 -5.32
N VAL A 69 -3.17 -6.17 -5.22
CA VAL A 69 -3.82 -4.87 -5.45
C VAL A 69 -4.33 -4.75 -6.89
N TYR A 70 -3.53 -5.14 -7.87
CA TYR A 70 -3.90 -5.10 -9.29
C TYR A 70 -5.13 -5.96 -9.58
N ASN A 71 -5.14 -7.23 -9.13
CA ASN A 71 -6.25 -8.13 -9.36
C ASN A 71 -7.54 -7.62 -8.71
N LEU A 72 -7.46 -7.09 -7.48
CA LEU A 72 -8.62 -6.53 -6.79
C LEU A 72 -9.14 -5.27 -7.48
N ARG A 73 -8.27 -4.35 -7.88
CA ARG A 73 -8.68 -3.14 -8.63
C ARG A 73 -9.35 -3.52 -9.95
N LYS A 74 -8.78 -4.48 -10.68
CA LYS A 74 -9.36 -5.00 -11.93
C LYS A 74 -10.75 -5.59 -11.74
N GLU A 75 -10.97 -6.31 -10.63
CA GLU A 75 -12.28 -6.87 -10.30
C GLU A 75 -13.31 -5.79 -9.92
N ILE A 76 -12.90 -4.77 -9.17
CA ILE A 76 -13.80 -3.71 -8.67
C ILE A 76 -14.14 -2.69 -9.75
N LEU A 77 -13.16 -2.31 -10.56
CA LEU A 77 -13.24 -1.18 -11.49
C LEU A 77 -13.40 -1.62 -12.95
N GLY A 78 -13.25 -2.92 -13.22
CA GLY A 78 -13.22 -3.48 -14.56
C GLY A 78 -11.83 -3.42 -15.21
N PRO A 79 -11.66 -4.10 -16.36
CA PRO A 79 -10.35 -4.33 -17.00
C PRO A 79 -9.71 -3.09 -17.62
N PHE A 80 -10.42 -1.97 -17.71
CA PHE A 80 -9.94 -0.75 -18.36
C PHE A 80 -9.50 0.35 -17.38
N HIS A 81 -9.58 0.10 -16.07
CA HIS A 81 -9.10 1.08 -15.09
C HIS A 81 -7.59 0.89 -14.85
N SER A 82 -6.81 1.91 -15.24
CA SER A 82 -5.38 2.04 -14.92
C SER A 82 -5.14 2.41 -13.46
#